data_AF-A0A939D6U1-F1
#
_entry.id   AF-A0A939D6U1-F1
#
_cell.length_a   1.000
_cell.length_b   1.000
_cell.length_c   1.000
_cell.angle_alpha   90.00
_cell.angle_beta   90.00
_cell.angle_gamma   90.00
#
_symmetry.space_group_name_H-M   'P 1'
#
loop_
_entity.id
_entity.type
_entity.pdbx_description
1 polymer ?
#
loop_
_entity_poly.entity_id
_entity_poly.type
_entity_poly.pdbx_seq_one_letter_code
_entity_poly.pdbx_strand_id
1 'polypeptide(L)'
;MIIIDKQKCIGCKKCVDFCPFTVLEMTEGKAQLVEGKGCIKCLHCAAVCPKKAISFGEMEGTLEVELAELPINFSKLLETHVMTRRSYRHFKDTPVDREVLNHALWLASWAPSAKNQHPTNWIVIDNKELIEQIMLHILNYVKETGTSPEVVSEYEAGNNCVMGTAPTLLLGYAKNNKVNPLADTSIALTTIELLLQAQAIGTCWAGYLTRFCNAIPQLKELLELPEGSSFYAALMLGYPDKEAYPSIPERVKKQEVKWL
;
A
#
# COMPACT_ATOMS: atom_id res chain seq x y z
N MET A 1 -18.56 0.57 -15.69
CA MET A 1 -19.59 -0.47 -15.47
C MET A 1 -19.12 -1.72 -16.19
N ILE A 2 -19.45 -2.93 -15.71
CA ILE A 2 -19.12 -4.15 -16.46
C ILE A 2 -19.90 -4.15 -17.79
N ILE A 3 -19.24 -4.47 -18.88
CA ILE A 3 -19.83 -4.61 -20.21
C ILE A 3 -19.58 -6.04 -20.70
N ILE A 4 -20.59 -6.66 -21.30
CA ILE A 4 -20.53 -8.04 -21.82
C ILE A 4 -20.72 -8.00 -23.33
N ASP A 5 -19.69 -8.40 -24.06
CA ASP A 5 -19.77 -8.64 -25.51
C ASP A 5 -20.52 -9.97 -25.77
N LYS A 6 -21.77 -9.85 -26.20
CA LYS A 6 -22.65 -10.99 -26.48
C LYS A 6 -22.18 -11.82 -27.68
N GLN A 7 -21.41 -11.24 -28.61
CA GLN A 7 -20.87 -11.94 -29.75
C GLN A 7 -19.72 -12.85 -29.33
N LYS A 8 -18.81 -12.35 -28.47
CA LYS A 8 -17.70 -13.14 -27.91
C LYS A 8 -18.15 -14.15 -26.84
N CYS A 9 -19.25 -13.88 -26.15
CA CYS A 9 -19.74 -14.76 -25.09
C CYS A 9 -20.18 -16.13 -25.64
N ILE A 10 -19.53 -17.21 -25.21
CA ILE A 10 -19.86 -18.59 -25.63
C ILE A 10 -20.78 -19.34 -24.65
N GLY A 11 -21.34 -18.65 -23.65
CA GLY A 11 -22.30 -19.25 -22.73
C GLY A 11 -21.72 -20.22 -21.69
N CYS A 12 -20.40 -20.27 -21.50
CA CYS A 12 -19.73 -21.25 -20.61
C CYS A 12 -19.96 -21.05 -19.09
N LYS A 13 -20.75 -20.06 -18.68
CA LYS A 13 -21.16 -19.77 -17.29
C LYS A 13 -20.06 -19.43 -16.26
N LYS A 14 -18.75 -19.60 -16.55
CA LYS A 14 -17.65 -19.29 -15.61
C LYS A 14 -17.78 -17.93 -14.90
N CYS A 15 -18.08 -16.85 -15.63
CA CYS A 15 -18.24 -15.53 -15.02
C CYS A 15 -19.38 -15.44 -14.00
N VAL A 16 -20.44 -16.23 -14.18
CA VAL A 16 -21.59 -16.33 -13.27
C VAL A 16 -21.20 -17.13 -12.03
N ASP A 17 -20.58 -18.30 -12.23
CA ASP A 17 -20.21 -19.21 -11.13
C ASP A 17 -19.17 -18.61 -10.18
N PHE A 18 -18.24 -17.81 -10.71
CA PHE A 18 -17.18 -17.17 -9.92
C PHE A 18 -17.56 -15.80 -9.35
N CYS A 19 -18.78 -15.29 -9.59
CA CYS A 19 -19.21 -14.01 -9.05
C CYS A 19 -19.82 -14.17 -7.65
N PRO A 20 -19.13 -13.75 -6.57
CA PRO A 20 -19.67 -13.92 -5.21
C PRO A 20 -20.84 -12.97 -4.91
N PHE A 21 -21.06 -11.95 -5.74
CA PHE A 21 -22.13 -10.96 -5.59
C PHE A 21 -23.35 -11.26 -6.48
N THR A 22 -23.35 -12.37 -7.22
CA THR A 22 -24.44 -12.78 -8.11
C THR A 22 -24.92 -11.66 -9.06
N VAL A 23 -23.98 -10.82 -9.53
CA VAL A 23 -24.28 -9.69 -10.43
C VAL A 23 -24.48 -10.12 -11.88
N LEU A 24 -24.25 -11.41 -12.17
CA LEU A 24 -24.33 -12.00 -13.49
C LEU A 24 -25.25 -13.21 -13.44
N GLU A 25 -26.06 -13.41 -14.48
CA GLU A 25 -26.88 -14.59 -14.70
C GLU A 25 -26.79 -15.06 -16.16
N MET A 26 -27.42 -16.20 -16.45
CA MET A 26 -27.50 -16.75 -17.81
C MET A 26 -28.91 -16.55 -18.38
N THR A 27 -28.99 -15.83 -19.49
CA THR A 27 -30.23 -15.58 -20.24
C THR A 27 -30.00 -15.93 -21.70
N GLU A 28 -30.85 -16.79 -22.27
CA GLU A 28 -30.75 -17.25 -23.67
C GLU A 28 -29.34 -17.77 -24.03
N GLY A 29 -28.71 -18.50 -23.10
CA GLY A 29 -27.37 -19.05 -23.29
C GLY A 29 -26.22 -18.03 -23.24
N LYS A 30 -26.49 -16.77 -22.83
CA LYS A 30 -25.48 -15.70 -22.71
C LYS A 30 -25.46 -15.10 -21.31
N ALA A 31 -24.28 -14.65 -20.87
CA ALA A 31 -24.16 -13.96 -19.59
C ALA A 31 -24.82 -12.56 -19.65
N GLN A 32 -25.54 -12.16 -18.61
CA GLN A 32 -26.23 -10.87 -18.50
C GLN A 32 -26.08 -10.30 -17.08
N LEU A 33 -26.17 -8.98 -16.93
CA LEU A 33 -26.19 -8.33 -15.61
C LEU A 33 -27.56 -8.50 -14.95
N VAL A 34 -27.56 -8.83 -13.66
CA VAL A 34 -28.76 -8.88 -12.83
C VAL A 34 -29.07 -7.50 -12.29
N GLU A 35 -30.29 -7.02 -12.48
CA GLU A 35 -30.73 -5.71 -12.00
C GLU A 35 -30.73 -5.63 -10.46
N GLY A 36 -30.38 -4.47 -9.90
CA GLY A 36 -30.37 -4.22 -8.46
C GLY A 36 -29.23 -4.87 -7.66
N LYS A 37 -28.32 -5.64 -8.30
CA LYS A 37 -27.17 -6.25 -7.62
C LYS A 37 -25.95 -5.32 -7.62
N GLY A 38 -25.24 -5.27 -6.49
CA GLY A 38 -24.08 -4.39 -6.28
C GLY A 38 -22.76 -5.01 -6.75
N CYS A 39 -22.27 -4.60 -7.93
CA CYS A 39 -20.94 -5.00 -8.41
C CYS A 39 -19.81 -4.26 -7.67
N ILE A 40 -18.86 -5.02 -7.12
CA ILE A 40 -17.65 -4.49 -6.47
C ILE A 40 -16.49 -4.26 -7.44
N LYS A 41 -16.67 -4.51 -8.74
CA LYS A 41 -15.68 -4.22 -9.79
C LYS A 41 -14.35 -4.98 -9.65
N CYS A 42 -14.35 -6.19 -9.06
CA CYS A 42 -13.14 -7.01 -8.88
C CYS A 42 -12.60 -7.66 -10.16
N LEU A 43 -13.34 -7.59 -11.28
CA LEU A 43 -12.95 -8.12 -12.59
C LEU A 43 -12.64 -9.63 -12.67
N HIS A 44 -12.93 -10.41 -11.62
CA HIS A 44 -12.77 -11.88 -11.67
C HIS A 44 -13.56 -12.51 -12.83
N CYS A 45 -14.74 -11.97 -13.14
CA CYS A 45 -15.54 -12.41 -14.28
C CYS A 45 -14.80 -12.24 -15.63
N ALA A 46 -14.02 -11.17 -15.80
CA ALA A 46 -13.19 -10.97 -16.97
C ALA A 46 -11.99 -11.92 -16.97
N ALA A 47 -11.31 -12.06 -15.84
CA ALA A 47 -10.15 -12.95 -15.68
C ALA A 47 -10.47 -14.43 -16.00
N VAL A 48 -11.67 -14.91 -15.66
CA VAL A 48 -12.07 -16.30 -15.95
C VAL A 48 -12.68 -16.48 -17.34
N CYS A 49 -12.91 -15.41 -18.10
CA CYS A 49 -13.58 -15.47 -19.40
C CYS A 49 -12.59 -15.91 -20.50
N PRO A 50 -12.72 -17.13 -21.07
CA PRO A 50 -11.77 -17.64 -22.06
C PRO A 50 -11.84 -16.92 -23.41
N LYS A 51 -12.87 -16.09 -23.62
CA LYS A 51 -13.08 -15.33 -24.87
C LYS A 51 -12.90 -13.82 -24.69
N LYS A 52 -12.40 -13.38 -23.52
CA LYS A 52 -12.24 -11.95 -23.19
C LYS A 52 -13.51 -11.13 -23.52
N ALA A 53 -14.67 -11.69 -23.19
CA ALA A 53 -15.98 -11.11 -23.53
C ALA A 53 -16.47 -10.07 -22.51
N ILE A 54 -15.70 -9.80 -21.46
CA ILE A 54 -16.09 -8.92 -20.35
C ILE A 54 -15.06 -7.81 -20.20
N SER A 55 -15.53 -6.56 -20.18
CA SER A 55 -14.73 -5.34 -20.00
C SER A 55 -15.33 -4.44 -18.92
N PHE A 56 -14.65 -3.33 -18.59
CA PHE A 56 -15.14 -2.35 -17.61
C PHE A 56 -15.05 -0.92 -18.14
N GLY A 57 -16.20 -0.36 -18.54
CA GLY A 57 -16.21 0.91 -19.27
C GLY A 57 -15.42 0.78 -20.56
N GLU A 58 -14.50 1.71 -20.81
CA GLU A 58 -13.59 1.67 -21.95
C GLU A 58 -12.35 0.80 -21.71
N MET A 59 -12.11 0.36 -20.46
CA MET A 59 -10.95 -0.45 -20.12
C MET A 59 -11.21 -1.93 -20.43
N GLU A 60 -10.19 -2.59 -20.96
CA GLU A 60 -10.18 -4.05 -21.03
C GLU A 60 -10.31 -4.65 -19.62
N GLY A 61 -11.01 -5.79 -19.52
CA GLY A 61 -11.25 -6.44 -18.24
C GLY A 61 -10.04 -7.19 -17.66
N THR A 62 -8.95 -7.28 -18.41
CA THR A 62 -7.71 -7.97 -18.06
C THR A 62 -6.51 -7.17 -18.55
N LEU A 63 -5.40 -7.26 -17.82
CA LEU A 63 -4.14 -6.67 -18.26
C LEU A 63 -3.47 -7.57 -19.31
N GLU A 64 -3.01 -6.99 -20.41
CA GLU A 64 -2.15 -7.68 -21.38
C GLU A 64 -0.68 -7.42 -21.02
N VAL A 65 -0.06 -8.39 -20.35
CA VAL A 65 1.37 -8.34 -19.99
C VAL A 65 2.02 -9.70 -20.20
N GLU A 66 3.29 -9.65 -20.58
CA GLU A 66 4.17 -10.82 -20.54
C GLU A 66 4.59 -11.08 -19.09
N LEU A 67 4.22 -12.25 -18.56
CA LEU A 67 4.58 -12.66 -17.21
C LEU A 67 5.88 -13.43 -17.25
N ALA A 68 6.83 -13.04 -16.40
CA ALA A 68 8.05 -13.82 -16.21
C ALA A 68 7.72 -15.17 -15.55
N GLU A 69 8.40 -16.23 -15.98
CA GLU A 69 8.38 -17.51 -15.28
C GLU A 69 9.07 -17.36 -13.93
N LEU A 70 8.38 -17.73 -12.86
CA LEU A 70 8.97 -17.73 -11.53
C LEU A 70 9.93 -18.91 -11.39
N PRO A 71 11.13 -18.71 -10.81
CA PRO A 71 12.08 -19.80 -10.63
C PRO A 71 11.53 -20.85 -9.65
N ILE A 72 11.96 -22.11 -9.81
CA ILE A 72 11.46 -23.23 -8.99
C ILE A 72 11.69 -23.04 -7.49
N ASN A 73 12.71 -22.27 -7.11
CA ASN A 73 13.04 -21.95 -5.72
C ASN A 73 12.47 -20.59 -5.25
N PHE A 74 11.54 -19.98 -6.00
CA PHE A 74 10.99 -18.66 -5.67
C PHE A 74 10.40 -18.60 -4.26
N SER A 75 9.72 -19.65 -3.80
CA SER A 75 9.19 -19.72 -2.44
C SER A 75 10.29 -19.55 -1.38
N LYS A 76 11.49 -20.12 -1.60
CA LYS A 76 12.61 -19.98 -0.66
C LYS A 76 13.27 -18.60 -0.72
N LEU A 77 13.33 -18.00 -1.90
CA LEU A 77 13.80 -16.63 -2.09
C LEU A 77 12.86 -15.63 -1.39
N LEU A 78 11.54 -15.83 -1.53
CA LEU A 78 10.53 -15.02 -0.86
C LEU A 78 10.59 -15.18 0.66
N GLU A 79 10.71 -16.41 1.17
CA GLU A 79 10.92 -16.67 2.61
C GLU A 79 12.14 -15.90 3.13
N THR A 80 13.25 -15.98 2.41
CA THR A 80 14.49 -15.25 2.75
C THR A 80 14.21 -13.75 2.81
N HIS A 81 13.60 -13.19 1.76
CA HIS A 81 13.27 -11.76 1.69
C HIS A 81 12.41 -11.29 2.87
N VAL A 82 11.38 -12.07 3.22
CA VAL A 82 10.48 -11.76 4.34
C VAL A 82 11.23 -11.79 5.68
N MET A 83 12.16 -12.73 5.86
CA MET A 83 12.96 -12.87 7.08
C MET A 83 14.08 -11.83 7.19
N THR A 84 14.71 -11.46 6.08
CA THR A 84 15.86 -10.54 6.04
C THR A 84 15.47 -9.09 5.93
N ARG A 85 14.21 -8.78 5.60
CA ARG A 85 13.68 -7.41 5.66
C ARG A 85 13.92 -6.78 7.01
N ARG A 86 14.35 -5.51 7.02
CA ARG A 86 14.66 -4.76 8.25
C ARG A 86 14.12 -3.34 8.21
N SER A 87 13.85 -2.79 9.39
CA SER A 87 13.52 -1.39 9.56
C SER A 87 14.79 -0.54 9.54
N TYR A 88 15.07 0.09 8.40
CA TYR A 88 16.19 1.02 8.24
C TYR A 88 15.84 2.40 8.78
N ARG A 89 16.76 3.03 9.50
CA ARG A 89 16.56 4.37 10.10
C ARG A 89 17.70 5.33 9.78
N HIS A 90 18.79 4.82 9.21
CA HIS A 90 19.95 5.59 8.79
C HIS A 90 20.13 5.47 7.27
N PHE A 91 19.91 6.58 6.59
CA PHE A 91 19.87 6.68 5.14
C PHE A 91 20.92 7.68 4.65
N LYS A 92 21.32 7.53 3.40
CA LYS A 92 22.10 8.55 2.69
C LYS A 92 21.20 9.74 2.40
N ASP A 93 21.79 10.92 2.23
CA ASP A 93 21.06 12.16 1.92
C ASP A 93 20.42 12.17 0.52
N THR A 94 20.69 11.17 -0.32
CA THR A 94 20.14 11.05 -1.67
C THR A 94 18.70 10.53 -1.62
N PRO A 95 17.70 11.30 -2.12
CA PRO A 95 16.33 10.83 -2.24
C PRO A 95 16.21 9.59 -3.11
N VAL A 96 15.15 8.81 -2.90
CA VAL A 96 14.85 7.65 -3.76
C VAL A 96 14.39 8.13 -5.13
N ASP A 97 14.87 7.48 -6.19
CA ASP A 97 14.48 7.81 -7.56
C ASP A 97 12.96 7.72 -7.78
N ARG A 98 12.40 8.75 -8.42
CA ARG A 98 10.96 8.84 -8.69
C ARG A 98 10.48 7.72 -9.60
N GLU A 99 11.28 7.25 -10.55
CA GLU A 99 10.90 6.14 -11.42
C GLU A 99 10.71 4.86 -10.61
N VAL A 100 11.61 4.61 -9.66
CA VAL A 100 11.53 3.46 -8.76
C VAL A 100 10.29 3.54 -7.86
N LEU A 101 10.03 4.71 -7.27
CA LEU A 101 8.84 4.93 -6.44
C LEU A 101 7.55 4.78 -7.24
N ASN A 102 7.48 5.38 -8.44
CA ASN A 102 6.30 5.28 -9.30
C ASN A 102 6.01 3.83 -9.69
N HIS A 103 7.05 3.06 -10.00
CA HIS A 103 6.89 1.64 -10.30
C HIS A 103 6.39 0.84 -9.07
N ALA A 104 6.94 1.10 -7.88
CA ALA A 104 6.48 0.46 -6.65
C ALA A 104 5.03 0.83 -6.30
N LEU A 105 4.64 2.11 -6.46
CA LEU A 105 3.27 2.59 -6.24
C LEU A 105 2.28 1.99 -7.24
N TRP A 106 2.69 1.87 -8.51
CA TRP A 106 1.91 1.20 -9.54
C TRP A 106 1.69 -0.28 -9.19
N LEU A 107 2.76 -1.03 -8.85
CA LEU A 107 2.63 -2.43 -8.42
C LEU A 107 1.78 -2.61 -7.15
N ALA A 108 1.82 -1.64 -6.23
CA ALA A 108 0.98 -1.65 -5.03
C ALA A 108 -0.52 -1.55 -5.34
N SER A 109 -0.93 -1.15 -6.55
CA SER A 109 -2.33 -1.18 -6.98
C SER A 109 -2.90 -2.61 -7.11
N TRP A 110 -2.03 -3.63 -7.13
CA TRP A 110 -2.42 -5.05 -7.04
C TRP A 110 -2.59 -5.55 -5.59
N ALA A 111 -2.29 -4.73 -4.60
CA ALA A 111 -2.58 -5.06 -3.21
C ALA A 111 -4.09 -5.31 -3.03
N PRO A 112 -4.50 -6.37 -2.32
CA PRO A 112 -5.92 -6.61 -2.09
C PRO A 112 -6.52 -5.51 -1.21
N SER A 113 -7.78 -5.16 -1.48
CA SER A 113 -8.54 -4.17 -0.70
C SER A 113 -9.99 -4.60 -0.49
N ALA A 114 -10.59 -4.16 0.61
CA ALA A 114 -11.97 -4.48 0.94
C ALA A 114 -12.92 -4.03 -0.18
N LYS A 115 -13.73 -4.97 -0.69
CA LYS A 115 -14.64 -4.76 -1.84
C LYS A 115 -13.93 -4.16 -3.07
N ASN A 116 -12.64 -4.45 -3.27
CA ASN A 116 -11.85 -3.94 -4.39
C ASN A 116 -11.91 -2.39 -4.51
N GLN A 117 -11.99 -1.69 -3.37
CA GLN A 117 -12.12 -0.24 -3.32
C GLN A 117 -10.84 0.51 -3.63
N HIS A 118 -9.69 -0.12 -3.39
CA HIS A 118 -8.34 0.44 -3.55
C HIS A 118 -8.27 1.89 -3.05
N PRO A 119 -8.62 2.12 -1.77
CA PRO A 119 -8.94 3.45 -1.27
C PRO A 119 -7.72 4.36 -1.07
N THR A 120 -6.53 3.79 -1.10
CA THR A 120 -5.29 4.44 -0.71
C THR A 120 -4.80 5.40 -1.77
N ASN A 121 -4.40 6.58 -1.33
CA ASN A 121 -3.75 7.62 -2.08
C ASN A 121 -2.42 7.94 -1.39
N TRP A 122 -1.51 8.56 -2.13
CA TRP A 122 -0.12 8.69 -1.72
C TRP A 122 0.33 10.14 -1.75
N ILE A 123 1.12 10.53 -0.73
CA ILE A 123 1.93 11.75 -0.75
C ILE A 123 3.38 11.31 -0.63
N VAL A 124 4.20 11.71 -1.59
CA VAL A 124 5.65 11.48 -1.58
C VAL A 124 6.32 12.81 -1.26
N ILE A 125 7.22 12.81 -0.28
CA ILE A 125 7.96 13.98 0.16
C ILE A 125 9.44 13.68 0.01
N ASP A 126 10.09 14.33 -0.96
CA ASP A 126 11.53 14.27 -1.23
C ASP A 126 12.21 15.66 -1.07
N ASN A 127 11.46 16.66 -0.61
CA ASN A 127 11.97 18.00 -0.31
C ASN A 127 12.45 18.10 1.13
N LYS A 128 13.74 18.40 1.31
CA LYS A 128 14.40 18.44 2.62
C LYS A 128 13.81 19.51 3.54
N GLU A 129 13.55 20.71 3.02
CA GLU A 129 13.01 21.82 3.79
C GLU A 129 11.62 21.48 4.36
N LEU A 130 10.79 20.80 3.58
CA LEU A 130 9.46 20.34 4.00
C LEU A 130 9.56 19.25 5.07
N ILE A 131 10.49 18.30 4.95
CA ILE A 131 10.75 17.29 6.00
C ILE A 131 11.16 17.96 7.31
N GLU A 132 12.04 18.95 7.25
CA GLU A 132 12.47 19.73 8.43
C GLU A 132 11.30 20.52 9.04
N GLN A 133 10.47 21.17 8.22
CA GLN A 133 9.27 21.87 8.68
C GLN A 133 8.28 20.93 9.38
N ILE A 134 8.05 19.73 8.84
CA ILE A 134 7.20 18.71 9.46
C ILE A 134 7.74 18.36 10.85
N MET A 135 9.05 18.12 10.97
CA MET A 135 9.67 17.81 12.25
C MET A 135 9.49 18.95 13.26
N LEU A 136 9.68 20.21 12.84
CA LEU A 136 9.52 21.37 13.71
C LEU A 136 8.09 21.50 14.25
N HIS A 137 7.07 21.29 13.41
CA HIS A 137 5.67 21.26 13.85
C HIS A 137 5.43 20.16 14.89
N ILE A 138 6.02 18.97 14.69
CA ILE A 138 5.92 17.85 15.63
C ILE A 138 6.58 18.20 16.97
N LEU A 139 7.80 18.74 16.96
CA LEU A 139 8.52 19.12 18.17
C LEU A 139 7.76 20.17 18.97
N ASN A 140 7.21 21.19 18.29
CA ASN A 140 6.40 22.22 18.95
C ASN A 140 5.15 21.62 19.58
N TYR A 141 4.41 20.78 18.85
CA TYR A 141 3.23 20.10 19.37
C TYR A 141 3.53 19.24 20.60
N VAL A 142 4.64 18.47 20.56
CA VAL A 142 5.06 17.64 21.71
C VAL A 142 5.40 18.52 22.91
N LYS A 143 6.13 19.64 22.72
CA LYS A 143 6.47 20.59 23.79
C LYS A 143 5.23 21.24 24.41
N GLU A 144 4.25 21.62 23.60
CA GLU A 144 3.02 22.27 24.04
C GLU A 144 2.07 21.31 24.76
N THR A 145 1.96 20.07 24.28
CA THR A 145 0.97 19.10 24.78
C THR A 145 1.52 18.13 25.82
N GLY A 146 2.84 17.94 25.88
CA GLY A 146 3.49 16.90 26.67
C GLY A 146 3.24 15.47 26.17
N THR A 147 2.62 15.28 24.98
CA THR A 147 2.34 13.95 24.43
C THR A 147 3.59 13.37 23.78
N SER A 148 3.95 12.12 24.10
CA SER A 148 5.19 11.49 23.62
C SER A 148 6.45 12.34 23.87
N PRO A 149 6.76 12.69 25.13
CA PRO A 149 7.91 13.52 25.48
C PRO A 149 9.25 12.92 25.01
N GLU A 150 9.30 11.59 24.82
CA GLU A 150 10.46 10.89 24.26
C GLU A 150 10.88 11.43 22.89
N VAL A 151 9.96 11.99 22.10
CA VAL A 151 10.27 12.54 20.77
C VAL A 151 11.19 13.76 20.87
N VAL A 152 10.93 14.65 21.83
CA VAL A 152 11.77 15.84 22.04
C VAL A 152 13.09 15.44 22.67
N SER A 153 13.08 14.56 23.69
CA SER A 153 14.31 14.16 24.37
C SER A 153 15.27 13.43 23.43
N GLU A 154 14.77 12.53 22.56
CA GLU A 154 15.62 11.85 21.57
C GLU A 154 16.14 12.83 20.53
N TYR A 155 15.31 13.77 20.06
CA TYR A 155 15.73 14.75 19.06
C TYR A 155 16.84 15.67 19.59
N GLU A 156 16.73 16.12 20.85
CA GLU A 156 17.78 16.90 21.53
C GLU A 156 19.07 16.10 21.73
N ALA A 157 18.97 14.77 21.85
CA ALA A 157 20.12 13.86 21.86
C ALA A 157 20.69 13.56 20.45
N GLY A 158 20.16 14.20 19.40
CA GLY A 158 20.58 14.01 18.00
C GLY A 158 19.94 12.81 17.31
N ASN A 159 18.90 12.20 17.90
CA ASN A 159 18.18 11.07 17.34
C ASN A 159 16.77 11.46 16.91
N ASN A 160 16.47 11.40 15.62
CA ASN A 160 15.12 11.60 15.12
C ASN A 160 14.34 10.28 15.14
N CYS A 161 13.65 9.98 16.24
CA CYS A 161 12.84 8.77 16.37
C CYS A 161 11.56 8.76 15.52
N VAL A 162 11.18 9.89 14.90
CA VAL A 162 9.98 10.04 14.07
C VAL A 162 10.26 9.66 12.61
N MET A 163 11.38 10.15 12.07
CA MET A 163 11.71 10.08 10.64
C MET A 163 13.15 9.62 10.35
N GLY A 164 13.94 9.30 11.38
CA GLY A 164 15.34 8.92 11.21
C GLY A 164 16.11 9.99 10.43
N THR A 165 16.89 9.54 9.47
CA THR A 165 17.59 10.40 8.50
C THR A 165 16.98 10.31 7.10
N ALA A 166 15.70 9.93 7.01
CA ALA A 166 15.08 9.59 5.72
C ALA A 166 15.07 10.81 4.77
N PRO A 167 15.68 10.71 3.57
CA PRO A 167 15.60 11.75 2.55
C PRO A 167 14.26 11.73 1.80
N THR A 168 13.46 10.67 1.99
CA THR A 168 12.17 10.52 1.34
C THR A 168 11.15 9.94 2.31
N LEU A 169 9.96 10.52 2.36
CA LEU A 169 8.81 10.03 3.11
C LEU A 169 7.68 9.66 2.14
N LEU A 170 7.01 8.55 2.42
CA LEU A 170 5.80 8.13 1.72
C LEU A 170 4.66 8.02 2.72
N LEU A 171 3.63 8.84 2.55
CA LEU A 171 2.43 8.86 3.38
C LEU A 171 1.26 8.25 2.59
N GLY A 172 0.62 7.24 3.18
CA GLY A 172 -0.62 6.66 2.67
C GLY A 172 -1.84 7.26 3.37
N TYR A 173 -2.78 7.82 2.61
CA TYR A 173 -4.03 8.37 3.11
C TYR A 173 -5.24 7.82 2.37
N ALA A 174 -6.41 7.87 3.00
CA ALA A 174 -7.67 7.47 2.37
C ALA A 174 -8.84 8.27 2.96
N LYS A 175 -9.97 8.29 2.25
CA LYS A 175 -11.23 8.79 2.81
C LYS A 175 -11.67 7.92 3.98
N ASN A 176 -12.18 8.55 5.03
CA ASN A 176 -12.60 7.89 6.26
C ASN A 176 -13.83 6.98 6.08
N ASN A 177 -14.62 7.21 5.02
CA ASN A 177 -15.84 6.46 4.72
C ASN A 177 -15.61 5.15 3.95
N LYS A 178 -14.36 4.76 3.72
CA LYS A 178 -14.01 3.51 3.03
C LYS A 178 -14.23 2.31 3.96
N VAL A 179 -14.35 1.11 3.38
CA VAL A 179 -14.74 -0.09 4.15
C VAL A 179 -13.69 -0.48 5.17
N ASN A 180 -12.40 -0.45 4.79
CA ASN A 180 -11.31 -0.78 5.70
C ASN A 180 -10.02 0.00 5.37
N PRO A 181 -10.05 1.35 5.42
CA PRO A 181 -8.97 2.18 4.91
C PRO A 181 -7.62 1.94 5.61
N LEU A 182 -7.64 1.58 6.91
CA LEU A 182 -6.43 1.26 7.65
C LEU A 182 -5.76 -0.01 7.13
N ALA A 183 -6.50 -1.13 7.06
CA ALA A 183 -5.95 -2.40 6.61
C ALA A 183 -5.55 -2.34 5.13
N ASP A 184 -6.41 -1.76 4.28
CA ASP A 184 -6.16 -1.64 2.85
C ASP A 184 -4.87 -0.83 2.59
N THR A 185 -4.70 0.32 3.27
CA THR A 185 -3.48 1.14 3.17
C THR A 185 -2.26 0.41 3.72
N SER A 186 -2.43 -0.35 4.82
CA SER A 186 -1.32 -1.08 5.41
C SER A 186 -0.82 -2.21 4.50
N ILE A 187 -1.72 -2.92 3.82
CA ILE A 187 -1.39 -3.98 2.86
C ILE A 187 -0.68 -3.38 1.64
N ALA A 188 -1.21 -2.29 1.09
CA ALA A 188 -0.59 -1.60 -0.04
C ALA A 188 0.82 -1.09 0.31
N LEU A 189 0.99 -0.49 1.49
CA LEU A 189 2.30 0.02 1.92
C LEU A 189 3.28 -1.11 2.27
N THR A 190 2.81 -2.25 2.79
CA THR A 190 3.65 -3.47 2.97
C THR A 190 4.13 -4.02 1.63
N THR A 191 3.29 -3.94 0.59
CA THR A 191 3.67 -4.34 -0.78
C THR A 191 4.81 -3.45 -1.28
N ILE A 192 4.70 -2.13 -1.11
CA ILE A 192 5.76 -1.16 -1.43
C ILE A 192 7.03 -1.45 -0.63
N GLU A 193 6.92 -1.68 0.69
CA GLU A 193 8.04 -1.99 1.57
C GLU A 193 8.86 -3.18 1.05
N LEU A 194 8.18 -4.28 0.70
CA LEU A 194 8.81 -5.49 0.19
C LEU A 194 9.44 -5.26 -1.20
N LEU A 195 8.76 -4.54 -2.09
CA LEU A 195 9.29 -4.25 -3.43
C LEU A 195 10.56 -3.39 -3.37
N LEU A 196 10.54 -2.32 -2.58
CA LEU A 196 11.67 -1.41 -2.44
C LEU A 196 12.87 -2.09 -1.77
N GLN A 197 12.65 -2.89 -0.73
CA GLN A 197 13.76 -3.62 -0.11
C GLN A 197 14.35 -4.70 -1.03
N ALA A 198 13.55 -5.30 -1.92
CA ALA A 198 14.08 -6.21 -2.94
C ALA A 198 15.01 -5.50 -3.95
N GLN A 199 14.89 -4.16 -4.05
CA GLN A 199 15.74 -3.29 -4.86
C GLN A 199 16.80 -2.56 -4.03
N ALA A 200 17.12 -3.06 -2.83
CA ALA A 200 18.11 -2.50 -1.91
C ALA A 200 17.81 -1.06 -1.41
N ILE A 201 16.55 -0.62 -1.52
CA ILE A 201 16.09 0.62 -0.90
C ILE A 201 15.65 0.30 0.53
N GLY A 202 16.26 0.97 1.50
CA GLY A 202 15.91 0.82 2.90
C GLY A 202 14.55 1.44 3.16
N THR A 203 13.77 0.79 4.02
CA THR A 203 12.47 1.30 4.44
C THR A 203 12.24 1.10 5.93
N CYS A 204 11.44 1.95 6.55
CA CYS A 204 10.91 1.71 7.89
C CYS A 204 9.56 2.39 8.08
N TRP A 205 8.64 1.69 8.74
CA TRP A 205 7.36 2.23 9.15
C TRP A 205 7.52 3.42 10.09
N ALA A 206 6.87 4.53 9.75
CA ALA A 206 6.92 5.79 10.48
C ALA A 206 5.60 6.02 11.25
N GLY A 207 5.40 5.23 12.31
CA GLY A 207 4.18 5.26 13.12
C GLY A 207 3.96 6.60 13.83
N TYR A 208 5.02 7.19 14.39
CA TYR A 208 4.96 8.53 14.97
C TYR A 208 4.52 9.58 13.95
N LEU A 209 5.13 9.57 12.76
CA LEU A 209 4.77 10.49 11.67
C LEU A 209 3.29 10.37 11.32
N THR A 210 2.80 9.14 11.08
CA THR A 210 1.38 8.89 10.80
C THR A 210 0.46 9.47 11.87
N ARG A 211 0.81 9.26 13.15
CA ARG A 211 0.04 9.76 14.29
C ARG A 211 0.04 11.28 14.35
N PHE A 212 1.20 11.92 14.23
CA PHE A 212 1.31 13.37 14.33
C PHE A 212 0.69 14.11 13.13
N CYS A 213 0.84 13.60 11.91
CA CYS A 213 0.15 14.15 10.73
C CYS A 213 -1.37 14.13 10.90
N ASN A 214 -1.94 13.21 11.69
CA ASN A 214 -3.35 13.20 12.02
C ASN A 214 -3.73 14.09 13.22
N ALA A 215 -2.83 14.25 14.19
CA ALA A 215 -3.07 15.00 15.42
C ALA A 215 -2.90 16.52 15.25
N ILE A 216 -2.05 16.96 14.32
CA ILE A 216 -1.65 18.36 14.14
C ILE A 216 -2.40 18.95 12.92
N PRO A 217 -3.36 19.87 13.10
CA PRO A 217 -4.12 20.46 12.00
C PRO A 217 -3.24 21.14 10.94
N GLN A 218 -2.18 21.83 11.36
CA GLN A 218 -1.23 22.51 10.47
C GLN A 218 -0.53 21.53 9.53
N LEU A 219 -0.24 20.30 9.97
CA LEU A 219 0.33 19.27 9.10
C LEU A 219 -0.66 18.76 8.06
N LYS A 220 -1.95 18.69 8.39
CA LYS A 220 -2.97 18.33 7.40
C LYS A 220 -3.11 19.39 6.32
N GLU A 221 -3.06 20.66 6.71
CA GLU A 221 -3.09 21.80 5.78
C GLU A 221 -1.83 21.86 4.93
N LEU A 222 -0.65 21.78 5.55
CA LEU A 222 0.66 21.78 4.88
C LEU A 222 0.80 20.65 3.84
N LEU A 223 0.21 19.49 4.14
CA LEU A 223 0.21 18.33 3.25
C LEU A 223 -1.03 18.25 2.36
N GLU A 224 -1.86 19.29 2.33
CA GLU A 224 -3.05 19.40 1.49
C GLU A 224 -4.01 18.19 1.61
N LEU A 225 -4.14 17.64 2.83
CA LEU A 225 -4.95 16.44 3.06
C LEU A 225 -6.42 16.72 2.75
N PRO A 226 -7.04 15.99 1.79
CA PRO A 226 -8.42 16.28 1.40
C PRO A 226 -9.42 16.05 2.55
N GLU A 227 -10.46 16.89 2.62
CA GLU A 227 -11.49 16.81 3.66
C GLU A 227 -12.09 15.39 3.82
N GLY A 228 -12.33 14.96 5.05
CA GLY A 228 -12.86 13.63 5.35
C GLY A 228 -11.87 12.50 5.06
N SER A 229 -10.57 12.79 5.00
CA SER A 229 -9.49 11.81 4.89
C SER A 229 -8.63 11.78 6.14
N SER A 230 -7.89 10.70 6.32
CA SER A 230 -6.85 10.54 7.35
C SER A 230 -5.63 9.86 6.77
N PHE A 231 -4.47 10.09 7.37
CA PHE A 231 -3.29 9.28 7.11
C PHE A 231 -3.44 7.94 7.83
N TYR A 232 -3.18 6.84 7.14
CA TYR A 232 -3.33 5.49 7.70
C TYR A 232 -2.00 4.77 7.87
N ALA A 233 -0.97 5.17 7.13
CA ALA A 233 0.37 4.63 7.28
C ALA A 233 1.42 5.55 6.66
N ALA A 234 2.67 5.36 7.05
CA ALA A 234 3.81 6.11 6.52
C ALA A 234 5.07 5.23 6.48
N LEU A 235 5.92 5.44 5.47
CA LEU A 235 7.26 4.87 5.37
C LEU A 235 8.31 5.98 5.28
N MET A 236 9.38 5.81 6.06
CA MET A 236 10.70 6.36 5.77
C MET A 236 11.32 5.55 4.64
N LEU A 237 11.89 6.23 3.65
CA LEU A 237 12.52 5.63 2.48
C LEU A 237 13.89 6.27 2.24
N GLY A 238 14.86 5.48 1.79
CA GLY A 238 16.16 5.97 1.38
C GLY A 238 17.15 4.84 1.11
N TYR A 239 18.31 5.18 0.55
CA TYR A 239 19.40 4.21 0.44
C TYR A 239 20.06 4.02 1.80
N PRO A 240 20.23 2.79 2.32
CA PRO A 240 20.90 2.57 3.60
C PRO A 240 22.31 3.19 3.60
N ASP A 241 22.66 3.90 4.66
CA ASP A 241 24.00 4.49 4.82
C ASP A 241 24.97 3.51 5.52
N LYS A 242 24.94 3.47 6.85
CA LYS A 242 25.83 2.64 7.68
C LYS A 242 25.17 1.36 8.20
N GLU A 243 23.87 1.21 8.00
CA GLU A 243 23.12 0.07 8.51
C GLU A 243 23.32 -1.15 7.61
N ALA A 244 23.95 -2.18 8.19
CA ALA A 244 24.00 -3.51 7.63
C ALA A 244 23.49 -4.52 8.67
N TYR A 245 22.67 -5.46 8.22
CA TYR A 245 22.04 -6.45 9.09
C TYR A 245 22.45 -7.86 8.64
N PRO A 246 23.66 -8.32 9.01
CA PRO A 246 24.19 -9.60 8.55
C PRO A 246 23.45 -10.81 9.15
N SER A 247 22.71 -10.60 10.24
CA SER A 247 22.01 -11.64 10.97
C SER A 247 20.52 -11.35 11.06
N ILE A 248 19.71 -12.41 10.94
CA ILE A 248 18.27 -12.36 11.15
C ILE A 248 18.00 -12.44 12.66
N PRO A 249 17.34 -11.45 13.27
CA PRO A 249 17.00 -11.51 14.69
C PRO A 249 15.90 -12.55 14.93
N GLU A 250 16.08 -13.37 15.96
CA GLU A 250 15.08 -14.35 16.40
C GLU A 250 13.77 -13.65 16.81
N ARG A 251 12.63 -14.28 16.52
CA ARG A 251 11.33 -13.80 16.99
C ARG A 251 11.05 -14.40 18.35
N VAL A 252 11.28 -13.59 19.39
CA VAL A 252 11.07 -13.96 20.81
C VAL A 252 9.60 -14.31 21.07
N LYS A 253 8.66 -13.49 20.60
CA LYS A 253 7.23 -13.81 20.64
C LYS A 253 6.92 -14.81 19.52
N LYS A 254 6.55 -16.04 19.91
CA LYS A 254 6.08 -17.07 18.98
C LYS A 254 4.60 -16.89 18.68
N GLN A 255 4.17 -17.43 17.55
CA GLN A 255 2.78 -17.47 17.14
C GLN A 255 1.95 -18.32 18.10
N GLU A 256 0.83 -17.76 18.56
CA GLU A 256 -0.19 -18.50 19.30
C GLU A 256 -1.23 -19.01 18.30
N VAL A 257 -1.36 -20.35 18.18
CA VAL A 257 -2.28 -20.98 17.24
C VAL A 257 -3.25 -21.87 18.00
N LYS A 258 -4.54 -21.60 17.85
CA LYS A 258 -5.63 -22.45 18.36
C LYS A 258 -6.36 -23.08 17.19
N TRP A 259 -6.33 -24.40 17.11
CA TRP A 259 -7.14 -25.18 16.16
C TRP A 259 -8.51 -25.43 16.79
N LEU A 260 -9.58 -25.11 16.07
CA LEU A 260 -10.97 -25.34 16.46
C LEU A 260 -11.59 -26.40 15.54
#